data_AF-A0AA39CAH2-F1
#
_entry.id   AF-A0AA39CAH2-F1
#
_cell.length_a   1.000
_cell.length_b   1.000
_cell.length_c   1.000
_cell.angle_alpha   90.00
_cell.angle_beta   90.00
_cell.angle_gamma   90.00
#
_symmetry.space_group_name_H-M   'P 1'
#
loop_
_entity.id
_entity.type
_entity.pdbx_description
1 polymer ?
#
loop_
_entity_poly.entity_id
_entity_poly.type
_entity_poly.pdbx_seq_one_letter_code
_entity_poly.pdbx_strand_id
1 'polypeptide(L)'
;MINIMEVVELPEETPTNRSSFTVNDLDIEILPLIYEIIRSVEKDPYDTTQKAKESQDTSQKILELQKKLDSARSQIKRLPGIEYSKEEQLEKLETLRKQLRLKRELLFKYRNMCTFEIPKV
;
A
#
# COMPACT_ATOMS: atom_id res chain seq x y z
N MET A 1 18.08 37.98 25.13
CA MET A 1 18.53 36.79 24.38
C MET A 1 17.29 36.14 23.79
N ILE A 2 17.03 36.40 22.50
CA ILE A 2 15.96 35.75 21.76
C ILE A 2 16.45 34.33 21.52
N ASN A 3 15.84 33.35 22.20
CA ASN A 3 16.23 31.96 22.03
C ASN A 3 15.80 31.55 20.61
N ILE A 4 16.82 31.38 19.77
CA ILE A 4 16.71 30.95 18.38
C ILE A 4 15.88 29.66 18.42
N MET A 5 14.77 29.64 17.69
CA MET A 5 14.02 28.43 17.39
C MET A 5 15.04 27.41 16.91
N GLU A 6 15.25 26.37 17.71
CA GLU A 6 15.92 25.15 17.28
C GLU A 6 15.24 24.75 15.98
N VAL A 7 15.95 24.94 14.87
CA VAL A 7 15.49 24.61 13.54
C VAL A 7 15.44 23.10 13.51
N VAL A 8 14.32 22.55 13.96
CA VAL A 8 13.93 21.18 13.69
C VAL A 8 13.79 21.13 12.17
N GLU A 9 14.84 20.66 11.49
CA GLU A 9 14.79 20.28 10.10
C GLU A 9 13.64 19.26 9.96
N LEU A 10 12.51 19.77 9.48
CA LEU A 10 11.38 18.94 9.09
C LEU A 10 11.80 18.24 7.81
N PRO A 11 11.81 16.90 7.76
CA PRO A 11 12.05 16.20 6.50
C PRO A 11 10.99 16.68 5.49
N GLU A 12 11.46 17.09 4.31
CA GLU A 12 10.64 17.64 3.22
C GLU A 12 9.36 16.81 3.03
N GLU A 13 8.20 17.46 3.20
CA GLU A 13 6.91 16.85 2.90
C GLU A 13 6.80 16.67 1.38
N THR A 14 6.82 15.42 0.93
CA THR A 14 6.53 15.07 -0.46
C THR A 14 5.03 15.24 -0.76
N PRO A 15 4.66 15.55 -2.01
CA PRO A 15 3.34 16.09 -2.35
C PRO A 15 2.23 15.06 -2.14
N THR A 16 1.18 15.47 -1.45
CA THR A 16 -0.03 14.68 -1.20
C THR A 16 -0.86 14.55 -2.49
N ASN A 17 -0.49 13.64 -3.39
CA ASN A 17 -1.34 13.26 -4.51
C ASN A 17 -2.31 12.15 -4.07
N ARG A 18 -3.57 12.54 -3.81
CA ARG A 18 -4.63 11.69 -3.24
C ARG A 18 -5.26 10.76 -4.28
N SER A 19 -4.49 9.76 -4.72
CA SER A 19 -5.01 8.47 -5.21
C SER A 19 -3.95 7.40 -4.90
N SER A 20 -3.74 7.15 -3.61
CA SER A 20 -2.79 6.13 -3.15
C SER A 20 -3.34 4.76 -3.53
N PHE A 21 -2.57 3.98 -4.30
CA PHE A 21 -2.82 2.55 -4.48
C PHE A 21 -2.79 1.87 -3.11
N THR A 22 -3.81 1.07 -2.79
CA THR A 22 -3.99 0.41 -1.49
C THR A 22 -4.10 -1.11 -1.65
N VAL A 23 -4.10 -1.82 -0.52
CA VAL A 23 -4.27 -3.27 -0.48
C VAL A 23 -5.59 -3.72 -1.12
N ASN A 24 -6.64 -2.88 -1.04
CA ASN A 24 -7.96 -3.21 -1.63
C ASN A 24 -7.95 -3.17 -3.16
N ASP A 25 -6.94 -2.54 -3.76
CA ASP A 25 -6.79 -2.43 -5.22
C ASP A 25 -5.99 -3.60 -5.82
N LEU A 26 -5.57 -4.56 -5.00
CA LEU A 26 -4.81 -5.74 -5.42
C LEU A 26 -5.71 -6.81 -6.03
N ASP A 27 -5.42 -7.20 -7.27
CA ASP A 27 -5.98 -8.40 -7.88
C ASP A 27 -5.04 -9.60 -7.63
N ILE A 28 -5.30 -10.34 -6.54
CA ILE A 28 -4.48 -11.47 -6.07
C ILE A 28 -5.27 -12.76 -5.86
N GLU A 29 -6.46 -12.88 -6.46
CA GLU A 29 -7.26 -14.09 -6.35
C GLU A 29 -6.70 -15.20 -7.28
N ILE A 30 -5.91 -16.10 -6.69
CA ILE A 30 -5.25 -17.22 -7.38
C ILE A 30 -5.73 -18.60 -6.94
N LEU A 31 -6.39 -18.71 -5.78
CA LEU A 31 -6.79 -20.00 -5.20
C LEU A 31 -7.79 -20.78 -6.07
N PRO A 32 -8.82 -20.17 -6.69
CA PRO A 32 -9.71 -20.90 -7.58
C PRO A 32 -8.96 -21.53 -8.76
N LEU A 33 -8.00 -20.80 -9.34
CA LEU A 33 -7.19 -21.27 -10.46
C LEU A 33 -6.25 -22.42 -10.05
N ILE A 34 -5.61 -22.32 -8.88
CA ILE A 34 -4.79 -23.42 -8.32
C ILE A 34 -5.65 -24.68 -8.11
N TYR A 35 -6.84 -24.51 -7.56
CA TYR A 35 -7.77 -25.62 -7.35
C TYR A 35 -8.17 -26.29 -8.67
N GLU A 36 -8.46 -25.52 -9.72
CA GLU A 36 -8.77 -26.05 -11.05
C GLU A 36 -7.60 -26.84 -11.65
N ILE A 37 -6.37 -26.35 -11.49
CA ILE A 37 -5.16 -27.04 -11.95
C ILE A 37 -5.03 -28.39 -11.24
N ILE A 38 -5.11 -28.41 -9.90
CA ILE A 38 -5.02 -29.66 -9.12
C ILE A 38 -6.09 -30.65 -9.58
N ARG A 39 -7.34 -30.20 -9.69
CA ARG A 39 -8.46 -31.04 -10.14
C ARG A 39 -8.26 -31.57 -11.56
N SER A 40 -7.68 -30.78 -12.46
CA SER A 40 -7.40 -31.20 -13.85
C SER A 40 -6.31 -32.26 -13.94
N VAL A 41 -5.33 -32.25 -13.03
CA VAL A 41 -4.25 -33.24 -12.97
C VAL A 41 -4.70 -34.54 -12.32
N GLU A 42 -5.62 -34.48 -11.34
CA GLU A 42 -6.17 -35.66 -10.67
C GLU A 42 -7.18 -36.44 -11.53
N LYS A 43 -7.61 -35.88 -12.66
CA LYS A 43 -8.63 -36.50 -13.51
C LYS A 43 -8.00 -37.57 -14.41
N ASP A 44 -8.49 -38.80 -14.31
CA ASP A 44 -8.09 -39.88 -15.22
C ASP A 44 -8.78 -39.72 -16.60
N PRO A 45 -8.01 -39.55 -17.70
CA PRO A 45 -8.58 -39.41 -19.03
C PRO A 45 -9.05 -40.77 -19.58
N TYR A 46 -10.27 -40.80 -20.13
CA TYR A 46 -10.89 -42.02 -20.68
C TYR A 46 -10.35 -42.42 -22.07
N ASP A 47 -9.74 -41.50 -22.82
CA ASP A 47 -9.12 -41.74 -24.13
C ASP A 47 -7.97 -40.74 -24.43
N THR A 48 -7.06 -41.11 -25.34
CA THR A 48 -5.86 -40.37 -25.77
C THR A 48 -6.18 -38.97 -26.28
N THR A 49 -7.31 -38.80 -26.98
CA THR A 49 -7.75 -37.48 -27.50
C THR A 49 -8.18 -36.55 -26.36
N GLN A 50 -8.84 -37.09 -25.32
CA GLN A 50 -9.20 -36.34 -24.12
C GLN A 50 -7.96 -35.97 -23.31
N LYS A 51 -7.01 -36.90 -23.16
CA LYS A 51 -5.73 -36.66 -22.47
C LYS A 51 -4.95 -35.51 -23.09
N ALA A 52 -4.84 -35.44 -24.41
CA ALA A 52 -4.14 -34.35 -25.10
C ALA A 52 -4.81 -32.99 -24.87
N LYS A 53 -6.14 -32.95 -24.95
CA LYS A 53 -6.93 -31.73 -24.72
C LYS A 53 -6.85 -31.25 -23.27
N GLU A 54 -6.96 -32.15 -22.30
CA GLU A 54 -6.86 -31.84 -20.87
C GLU A 54 -5.45 -31.39 -20.48
N SER A 55 -4.42 -32.02 -21.04
CA SER A 55 -3.03 -31.58 -20.87
C SER A 55 -2.79 -30.17 -21.40
N GLN A 56 -3.39 -29.84 -22.56
CA GLN A 56 -3.30 -28.50 -23.14
C GLN A 56 -4.04 -27.46 -22.26
N ASP A 57 -5.26 -27.77 -21.80
CA ASP A 57 -6.04 -26.91 -20.91
C ASP A 57 -5.31 -26.65 -19.58
N THR A 58 -4.74 -27.70 -18.99
CA THR A 58 -3.94 -27.62 -17.76
C THR A 58 -2.72 -26.72 -17.97
N SER A 59 -2.02 -26.88 -19.09
CA SER A 59 -0.87 -26.05 -19.43
C SER A 59 -1.25 -24.56 -19.60
N GLN A 60 -2.43 -24.29 -20.17
CA GLN A 60 -2.95 -22.94 -20.32
C GLN A 60 -3.27 -22.30 -18.96
N LYS A 61 -3.88 -23.05 -18.04
CA LYS A 61 -4.16 -22.60 -16.66
C LYS A 61 -2.89 -22.34 -15.86
N ILE A 62 -1.85 -23.16 -16.03
CA ILE A 62 -0.54 -22.92 -15.42
C ILE A 62 0.07 -21.61 -15.92
N LEU A 63 -0.01 -21.34 -17.23
CA LEU A 63 0.47 -20.09 -17.81
C LEU A 63 -0.32 -18.87 -17.30
N GLU A 64 -1.64 -19.01 -17.14
CA GLU A 64 -2.48 -17.99 -16.52
C GLU A 64 -2.06 -17.71 -15.07
N LEU A 65 -1.81 -18.76 -14.28
CA LEU A 65 -1.36 -18.63 -12.90
C LEU A 65 -0.02 -17.89 -12.82
N GLN A 66 0.92 -18.22 -13.70
CA GLN A 66 2.20 -17.54 -13.79
C GLN A 66 2.02 -16.04 -14.08
N LYS A 67 1.16 -15.68 -15.05
CA LYS A 67 0.84 -14.28 -15.36
C LYS A 67 0.19 -13.56 -14.17
N LYS A 68 -0.75 -14.21 -13.47
CA LYS A 68 -1.38 -13.64 -12.26
C LYS A 68 -0.36 -13.40 -11.15
N LEU A 69 0.59 -14.32 -10.93
CA LEU A 69 1.64 -14.15 -9.93
C LEU A 69 2.59 -12.99 -10.28
N ASP A 70 2.98 -12.87 -11.55
CA ASP A 70 3.85 -11.76 -12.00
C ASP A 70 3.13 -10.41 -11.90
N SER A 71 1.84 -10.37 -12.24
CA SER A 71 0.98 -9.20 -12.05
C SER A 71 0.86 -8.84 -10.57
N ALA A 72 0.55 -9.80 -9.70
CA ALA A 72 0.46 -9.63 -8.26
C ALA A 72 1.76 -9.07 -7.67
N ARG A 73 2.91 -9.63 -8.04
CA ARG A 73 4.23 -9.15 -7.63
C ARG A 73 4.46 -7.69 -8.06
N SER A 74 4.06 -7.35 -9.29
CA SER A 74 4.19 -5.99 -9.82
C SER A 74 3.26 -5.00 -9.11
N GLN A 75 2.05 -5.43 -8.75
CA GLN A 75 1.11 -4.63 -7.96
C GLN A 75 1.60 -4.41 -6.53
N ILE A 76 2.09 -5.47 -5.86
CA ILE A 76 2.64 -5.36 -4.50
C ILE A 76 3.79 -4.34 -4.45
N LYS A 77 4.65 -4.31 -5.48
CA LYS A 77 5.75 -3.32 -5.58
C LYS A 77 5.29 -1.87 -5.66
N ARG A 78 4.03 -1.62 -6.00
CA ARG A 78 3.44 -0.26 -6.07
C ARG A 78 2.82 0.17 -4.74
N LEU A 79 2.69 -0.73 -3.76
CA LEU A 79 2.14 -0.39 -2.47
C LEU A 79 3.09 0.54 -1.70
N PRO A 80 2.58 1.65 -1.14
CA PRO A 80 3.40 2.53 -0.34
C PRO A 80 3.83 1.84 0.96
N GLY A 81 5.06 2.11 1.38
CA GLY A 81 5.58 1.66 2.68
C GLY A 81 6.17 0.25 2.71
N ILE A 82 6.10 -0.53 1.63
CA ILE A 82 6.70 -1.89 1.56
C ILE A 82 8.22 -1.91 1.75
N GLU A 83 8.87 -0.74 1.63
CA GLU A 83 10.32 -0.57 1.81
C GLU A 83 10.73 -0.54 3.29
N TYR A 84 9.75 -0.39 4.19
CA TYR A 84 9.98 -0.30 5.63
C TYR A 84 9.62 -1.61 6.31
N SER A 85 10.40 -1.96 7.32
CA SER A 85 9.99 -2.94 8.33
C SER A 85 8.74 -2.47 9.07
N LYS A 86 8.06 -3.41 9.71
CA LYS A 86 6.88 -3.12 10.51
C LYS A 86 7.20 -2.11 11.61
N GLU A 87 8.35 -2.27 12.26
CA GLU A 87 8.82 -1.42 13.35
C GLU A 87 9.05 0.02 12.87
N GLU A 88 9.72 0.20 11.73
CA GLU A 88 9.93 1.52 11.11
C GLU A 88 8.60 2.18 10.69
N GLN A 89 7.64 1.41 10.16
CA GLN A 89 6.31 1.94 9.82
C GLN A 89 5.59 2.46 11.07
N LEU A 90 5.68 1.73 12.19
CA LEU A 90 5.05 2.13 13.46
C LEU A 90 5.72 3.37 14.06
N GLU A 91 7.04 3.45 14.03
CA GLU A 91 7.79 4.62 14.50
C GLU A 91 7.45 5.88 13.69
N LYS A 92 7.39 5.77 12.36
CA LYS A 92 6.95 6.87 11.48
C LYS A 92 5.52 7.30 11.79
N LEU A 93 4.63 6.35 12.01
CA LEU A 93 3.24 6.64 12.39
C LEU A 93 3.16 7.42 13.72
N GLU A 94 3.94 7.01 14.73
CA GLU A 94 3.99 7.71 16.02
C GLU A 94 4.56 9.12 15.87
N THR A 95 5.63 9.27 15.10
CA THR A 95 6.24 10.57 14.78
C THR A 95 5.23 11.51 14.11
N LEU A 96 4.51 11.03 13.10
CA LEU A 96 3.46 11.81 12.41
C LEU A 96 2.33 12.21 13.36
N ARG A 97 1.90 11.32 14.27
CA ARG A 97 0.90 11.64 15.31
C ARG A 97 1.39 12.74 16.24
N LYS A 98 2.65 12.68 16.68
CA LYS A 98 3.27 13.70 17.53
C LYS A 98 3.37 15.05 16.80
N GLN A 99 3.83 15.06 15.56
CA GLN A 99 3.89 16.26 14.73
C GLN A 99 2.50 16.88 14.56
N LEU A 100 1.48 16.07 14.23
CA LEU A 100 0.10 16.55 14.08
C LEU A 100 -0.42 17.19 15.37
N ARG A 101 -0.16 16.56 16.53
CA ARG A 101 -0.53 17.11 17.84
C ARG A 101 0.14 18.47 18.08
N LEU A 102 1.46 18.56 17.91
CA LEU A 102 2.21 19.78 18.13
C LEU A 102 1.79 20.90 17.16
N LYS A 103 1.60 20.59 15.87
CA LYS A 103 1.08 21.53 14.87
C LYS A 103 -0.30 22.07 15.29
N ARG A 104 -1.20 21.21 15.79
CA ARG A 104 -2.52 21.62 16.31
C ARG A 104 -2.42 22.50 17.55
N GLU A 105 -1.58 22.15 18.53
CA GLU A 105 -1.35 22.94 19.73
C GLU A 105 -0.79 24.33 19.38
N LEU A 106 0.12 24.41 18.41
CA LEU A 106 0.69 25.66 17.94
C LEU A 106 -0.37 26.54 17.26
N LEU A 107 -1.17 25.98 16.35
CA LEU A 107 -2.28 26.71 15.72
C LEU A 107 -3.28 27.20 16.76
N PHE A 108 -3.58 26.40 17.79
CA PHE A 108 -4.45 26.81 18.88
C PHE A 108 -3.87 27.97 19.70
N LYS A 109 -2.56 27.94 20.00
CA LYS A 109 -1.86 29.06 20.66
C LYS A 109 -1.94 30.34 19.81
N TYR A 110 -1.66 30.27 18.51
CA TYR A 110 -1.76 31.44 17.64
C TYR A 110 -3.19 31.99 17.58
N ARG A 111 -4.20 31.11 17.51
CA ARG A 111 -5.62 31.51 17.55
C ARG A 111 -5.98 32.26 18.82
N ASN A 112 -5.46 31.84 19.98
CA ASN A 112 -5.84 32.41 21.27
C ASN A 112 -4.94 33.56 21.73
N MET A 113 -3.72 33.67 21.22
CA MET A 113 -2.81 34.78 21.49
C MET A 113 -2.97 35.94 20.49
N CYS A 114 -3.51 35.68 19.29
CA CYS A 114 -3.90 36.73 18.35
C CYS A 114 -5.29 37.30 18.68
N THR A 115 -5.49 37.80 19.89
CA THR A 115 -6.32 39.00 20.06
C THR A 115 -5.42 40.19 19.72
N PHE A 116 -5.13 40.37 18.42
CA PHE A 116 -4.62 41.66 17.97
C PHE A 116 -5.74 42.65 18.26
N GLU A 117 -5.57 43.49 19.29
CA GLU A 117 -6.25 44.76 19.40
C GLU A 117 -6.05 45.46 18.07
N ILE A 118 -7.04 45.39 17.18
CA ILE A 118 -7.09 46.21 15.98
C ILE A 118 -7.25 47.62 16.52
N PRO A 119 -6.26 48.52 16.40
CA PRO A 119 -6.43 49.89 16.85
C PRO A 119 -7.58 50.46 16.05
N LYS A 120 -8.68 50.82 16.73
CA LYS A 120 -9.80 51.50 16.09
C LYS A 120 -9.27 52.85 15.59
N VAL A 121 -9.14 52.98 14.27
CA VAL A 121 -8.97 54.26 13.58
C VAL A 121 -10.27 55.05 13.70
#